data_AF-A0A246NG96-F1
#
_entry.id   AF-A0A246NG96-F1
#
_cell.length_a   1.000
_cell.length_b   1.000
_cell.length_c   1.000
_cell.angle_alpha   90.00
_cell.angle_beta   90.00
_cell.angle_gamma   90.00
#
_symmetry.space_group_name_H-M   'P 1'
#
loop_
_entity.id
_entity.type
_entity.pdbx_description
1 polymer ?
#
loop_
_entity_poly.entity_id
_entity_poly.type
_entity_poly.pdbx_seq_one_letter_code
_entity_poly.pdbx_strand_id
1 'polypeptide(L)' 'MQKLLQQAREHGIKLSTFTQSADMFKGRMRRRRPAFEDWIRQLSRNDRLPRGRYFRGKQPGRPLYIVDEFWHRFP' A
#
# COMPACT_ATOMS: atom_id res chain seq x y z
N MET A 1 -9.91 27.58 3.84
CA MET A 1 -9.15 26.72 2.91
C MET A 1 -8.87 27.36 1.56
N GLN A 2 -9.84 27.95 0.87
CA GLN A 2 -9.62 28.49 -0.49
C GLN A 2 -8.57 29.62 -0.57
N LYS A 3 -8.55 30.55 0.40
CA LYS A 3 -7.55 31.63 0.46
C LYS A 3 -6.09 31.13 0.59
N LEU A 4 -5.89 30.03 1.31
CA LEU A 4 -4.56 29.44 1.56
C LEU A 4 -4.03 28.72 0.31
N LEU A 5 -4.92 28.07 -0.45
CA LEU A 5 -4.59 27.49 -1.75
C LEU A 5 -4.24 28.56 -2.79
N GLN A 6 -4.84 29.75 -2.66
CA GLN A 6 -4.60 30.88 -3.55
C GLN A 6 -3.22 31.51 -3.31
N GLN A 7 -2.87 31.76 -2.04
CA GLN A 7 -1.52 32.20 -1.66
C GLN A 7 -0.43 31.19 -2.04
N ALA A 8 -0.65 29.90 -1.85
CA ALA A 8 0.32 28.88 -2.23
C ALA A 8 0.58 28.85 -3.75
N ARG A 9 -0.46 29.08 -4.56
CA ARG A 9 -0.32 29.19 -6.03
C ARG A 9 0.45 30.44 -6.45
N GLU A 10 0.27 31.57 -5.76
CA GLU A 10 1.03 32.81 -6.00
C GLU A 10 2.53 32.61 -5.75
N HIS A 11 2.89 31.76 -4.80
CA HIS A 11 4.28 31.36 -4.53
C HIS A 11 4.78 30.19 -5.39
N GLY A 12 4.04 29.78 -6.43
CA GLY A 12 4.43 28.69 -7.34
C GLY A 12 4.29 27.27 -6.77
N ILE A 13 3.71 27.12 -5.57
CA ILE A 13 3.52 25.83 -4.91
C ILE A 13 2.26 25.16 -5.46
N LYS A 14 2.46 24.05 -6.18
CA LYS A 14 1.37 23.26 -6.76
C LYS A 14 0.78 22.32 -5.71
N LEU A 15 -0.22 22.78 -4.98
CA LEU A 15 -0.97 21.94 -4.04
C LEU A 15 -2.01 21.10 -4.80
N SER A 16 -1.91 19.77 -4.73
CA SER A 16 -2.96 18.86 -5.21
C SER A 16 -3.74 18.29 -4.04
N THR A 17 -5.06 18.48 -4.07
CA THR A 17 -5.96 17.93 -3.06
C THR A 17 -6.23 16.46 -3.40
N PHE A 18 -5.87 15.56 -2.50
CA PHE A 18 -6.25 14.15 -2.59
C PHE A 18 -7.39 13.87 -1.62
N THR A 19 -8.50 13.35 -2.15
CA THR A 19 -9.62 12.90 -1.33
C THR A 19 -9.33 11.48 -0.85
N GLN A 20 -8.88 11.33 0.40
CA GLN A 20 -8.69 10.02 1.02
C GLN A 20 -10.01 9.58 1.67
N SER A 21 -10.75 8.66 1.04
CA SER A 21 -11.99 8.12 1.60
C SER A 21 -11.78 6.72 2.20
N ALA A 22 -12.55 6.37 3.23
CA ALA A 22 -12.51 5.03 3.83
C ALA A 22 -12.81 3.92 2.81
N ASP A 23 -13.60 4.23 1.78
CA ASP A 23 -13.93 3.34 0.66
C ASP A 23 -12.70 2.96 -0.19
N MET A 24 -11.70 3.84 -0.27
CA MET A 24 -10.43 3.52 -0.95
C MET A 24 -9.68 2.38 -0.26
N PHE A 25 -9.91 2.17 1.05
CA PHE A 25 -9.36 1.05 1.81
C PHE A 25 -10.25 -0.20 1.76
N LYS A 26 -11.48 -0.11 1.24
CA LYS A 26 -12.40 -1.25 1.05
C LYS A 26 -12.13 -2.02 -0.24
N GLY A 27 -10.99 -1.82 -0.91
CA GLY A 27 -10.57 -2.69 -2.00
C GLY A 27 -10.49 -4.13 -1.50
N ARG A 28 -11.19 -5.07 -2.19
CA ARG A 28 -11.28 -6.53 -1.93
C ARG A 28 -10.38 -7.00 -0.80
N MET A 29 -10.77 -6.72 0.44
CA MET A 29 -9.95 -7.07 1.60
C MET A 29 -10.14 -8.57 1.79
N ARG A 30 -9.37 -9.35 1.02
CA ARG A 30 -9.41 -10.80 1.08
C ARG A 30 -9.14 -11.17 2.53
N ARG A 31 -10.06 -11.95 3.13
CA ARG A 31 -9.94 -12.41 4.52
C ARG A 31 -8.49 -12.81 4.78
N ARG A 32 -7.85 -12.11 5.72
CA ARG A 32 -6.49 -12.43 6.15
C ARG A 32 -6.50 -13.88 6.63
N ARG A 33 -5.57 -14.68 6.11
CA ARG A 33 -5.32 -16.04 6.61
C ARG A 33 -3.86 -16.10 7.03
N PRO A 34 -3.55 -15.85 8.32
CA PRO A 34 -2.17 -15.66 8.78
C PRO A 34 -1.29 -16.88 8.46
N ALA A 35 -1.78 -18.11 8.70
CA ALA A 35 -1.02 -19.33 8.42
C ALA A 35 -0.54 -19.45 6.96
N PHE A 36 -1.39 -19.08 5.99
CA PHE A 36 -0.98 -19.14 4.58
C PHE A 36 -0.09 -17.96 4.19
N GLU A 37 -0.21 -16.80 4.84
CA GLU A 37 0.71 -15.69 4.59
C GLU A 37 2.13 -16.04 5.07
N ASP A 38 2.24 -16.63 6.26
CA ASP A 38 3.55 -17.01 6.82
C ASP A 38 4.22 -18.08 5.98
N TRP A 39 3.45 -19.05 5.48
CA TRP A 39 3.93 -20.04 4.54
C TRP A 39 4.45 -19.38 3.24
N ILE A 40 3.65 -18.51 2.60
CA ILE A 40 4.06 -17.79 1.38
C ILE A 40 5.36 -17.01 1.59
N ARG A 41 5.55 -16.40 2.77
CA ARG A 41 6.75 -15.61 3.10
C ARG A 41 8.03 -16.44 3.22
N GLN A 42 7.91 -17.75 3.47
CA GLN A 42 9.03 -18.68 3.55
C GLN A 42 9.49 -19.18 2.18
N LEU A 43 8.64 -19.09 1.15
CA LEU A 43 8.99 -19.51 -0.20
C LEU A 43 10.01 -18.57 -0.86
N SER A 44 10.83 -19.12 -1.73
CA SER A 44 11.64 -18.33 -2.66
C SER A 44 10.75 -17.63 -3.68
N ARG A 45 11.16 -16.48 -4.19
CA ARG A 45 10.43 -15.76 -5.26
C ARG A 45 10.28 -16.57 -6.54
N ASN A 46 11.15 -17.56 -6.75
CA ASN A 46 11.14 -18.43 -7.92
C ASN A 46 10.21 -19.63 -7.76
N ASP A 47 9.68 -19.86 -6.55
CA ASP A 47 8.78 -20.98 -6.30
C ASP A 47 7.38 -20.71 -6.88
N ARG A 48 6.63 -21.77 -7.18
CA ARG A 48 5.27 -21.64 -7.70
C ARG A 48 4.26 -21.74 -6.56
N LEU A 49 3.28 -20.83 -6.56
CA LEU A 49 2.16 -20.91 -5.65
C LEU A 49 1.12 -21.94 -6.10
N PRO A 50 0.43 -22.61 -5.15
CA PRO A 50 -0.65 -23.52 -5.48
C PRO A 50 -1.79 -22.82 -6.21
N ARG A 51 -2.50 -23.56 -7.06
CA ARG A 51 -3.70 -23.06 -7.71
C ARG A 51 -4.81 -22.96 -6.67
N GLY A 52 -5.38 -21.77 -6.47
CA GLY A 52 -6.48 -21.60 -5.52
C GLY A 52 -6.94 -20.15 -5.40
N ARG A 53 -8.20 -19.97 -4.97
CA ARG A 53 -8.79 -18.63 -4.77
C ARG A 53 -7.97 -17.76 -3.82
N TYR A 54 -7.30 -18.38 -2.84
CA TYR A 54 -6.45 -17.68 -1.88
C TYR A 54 -5.17 -17.13 -2.54
N PHE A 55 -4.45 -17.96 -3.29
CA PHE A 55 -3.15 -17.66 -3.89
C PHE A 55 -3.23 -16.80 -5.16
N ARG A 56 -4.42 -16.61 -5.75
CA ARG A 56 -4.59 -15.88 -7.01
C ARG A 56 -4.03 -14.45 -6.96
N GLY A 57 -2.95 -14.15 -7.69
CA GLY A 57 -2.34 -12.82 -7.72
C GLY A 57 -1.50 -12.47 -6.49
N LYS A 58 -1.19 -13.46 -5.65
CA LYS A 58 -0.12 -13.34 -4.64
C LYS A 58 1.21 -13.72 -5.29
N GLN A 59 2.31 -13.18 -4.75
CA GLN A 59 3.66 -13.55 -5.13
C GLN A 59 4.31 -14.30 -3.95
N PRO A 60 5.12 -15.33 -4.21
CA PRO A 60 5.86 -16.02 -3.16
C PRO A 60 7.00 -15.15 -2.62
N GLY A 61 7.35 -15.40 -1.36
CA GLY A 61 8.37 -14.66 -0.62
C GLY A 61 7.84 -13.45 0.13
N ARG A 62 8.77 -12.72 0.75
CA ARG A 62 8.45 -11.52 1.53
C ARG A 62 8.08 -10.35 0.61
N PRO A 63 7.06 -9.54 0.99
CA PRO A 63 6.79 -8.28 0.30
C PRO A 63 8.03 -7.40 0.28
N LEU A 64 8.31 -6.76 -0.85
CA LEU A 64 9.31 -5.70 -0.92
C LEU A 64 8.71 -4.46 -0.25
N TYR A 65 9.21 -4.12 0.92
CA TYR A 65 8.93 -2.84 1.57
C TYR A 65 10.01 -1.86 1.15
N ILE A 66 9.70 -1.00 0.18
CA ILE A 66 10.51 0.17 -0.12
C ILE A 66 9.97 1.28 0.76
N VAL A 67 10.69 1.56 1.85
CA VAL A 67 10.33 2.61 2.80
C VAL A 67 11.18 3.83 2.44
N ASP A 68 10.52 4.90 2.01
CA ASP A 68 11.17 6.20 1.84
C ASP A 68 11.44 6.82 3.23
N GLU A 69 12.53 7.57 3.38
CA GLU A 69 13.07 8.01 4.69
C GLU A 69 12.08 8.87 5.51
N PHE A 70 10.98 9.33 4.90
CA PHE A 70 9.93 10.12 5.52
C PHE A 70 9.18 9.45 6.70
N TRP A 71 9.30 8.12 6.86
CA TRP A 71 8.62 7.39 7.93
C TRP A 71 9.23 7.57 9.34
N HIS A 72 10.42 8.16 9.47
CA HIS A 72 11.08 8.40 10.77
C HIS A 72 10.63 9.70 11.47
N ARG A 73 9.67 10.45 10.92
CA ARG A 73 9.34 11.81 11.40
C ARG A 73 7.99 11.96 12.12
N PHE A 74 7.57 10.98 12.92
CA PHE A 74 6.53 11.23 13.93
C PHE A 74 6.89 10.56 15.26
N PRO A 75 6.81 11.30 16.39
CA PRO A 75 7.07 10.79 17.73
C PRO A 75 5.97 9.84 18.22
#